data_AF-A0A2V6CJ17-F1
#
_entry.id   AF-A0A2V6CJ17-F1
#
_cell.length_a   1.000
_cell.length_b   1.000
_cell.length_c   1.000
_cell.angle_alpha   90.00
_cell.angle_beta   90.00
_cell.angle_gamma   90.00
#
_symmetry.space_group_name_H-M   'P 1'
#
loop_
_entity.id
_entity.type
_entity.pdbx_description
1 polymer ?
#
loop_
_entity_poly.entity_id
_entity_poly.type
_entity_poly.pdbx_seq_one_letter_code
_entity_poly.pdbx_strand_id
1 'polypeptide(L)'
;DHQMHERFIGPRFLIHVAALEMHPLDTENRIEELRNKQGIGYCNITKCCTKVCPESIEITDNGIIPLKERVVDDFYDPFGWIWRWLKKKSDR
;
A
#
# COMPACT_ATOMS: atom_id res chain seq x y z
N ASP A 1 -8.02 -19.13 13.80
CA ASP A 1 -8.16 -17.70 14.13
C ASP A 1 -6.79 -17.04 14.00
N HIS A 2 -6.68 -15.84 13.40
CA HIS A 2 -5.39 -15.26 13.00
C HIS A 2 -4.85 -14.32 14.10
N GLN A 3 -3.94 -14.79 14.95
CA GLN A 3 -3.48 -14.07 16.17
C GLN A 3 -2.54 -12.86 15.93
N MET A 4 -2.52 -12.29 14.72
CA MET A 4 -1.57 -11.24 14.34
C MET A 4 -2.20 -9.83 14.35
N HIS A 5 -3.29 -9.64 15.10
CA HIS A 5 -4.06 -8.39 15.12
C HIS A 5 -3.24 -7.16 15.54
N GLU A 6 -2.20 -7.35 16.36
CA GLU A 6 -1.30 -6.27 16.78
C GLU A 6 -0.35 -5.80 15.66
N ARG A 7 -0.11 -6.64 14.66
CA ARG A 7 0.88 -6.39 13.59
C ARG A 7 0.26 -6.21 12.22
N PHE A 8 -0.99 -6.66 12.03
CA PHE A 8 -1.69 -6.58 10.76
C PHE A 8 -3.11 -6.06 10.98
N ILE A 9 -3.38 -4.87 10.46
CA ILE A 9 -4.67 -4.18 10.64
C ILE A 9 -5.80 -4.86 9.85
N GLY A 10 -5.48 -5.67 8.84
CA GLY A 10 -6.48 -6.38 8.04
C GLY A 10 -7.00 -5.62 6.81
N PRO A 11 -7.66 -6.33 5.89
CA PRO A 11 -8.01 -5.80 4.56
C PRO A 11 -8.99 -4.63 4.61
N ARG A 12 -9.96 -4.62 5.55
CA ARG A 12 -10.92 -3.52 5.66
C ARG A 12 -10.25 -2.20 6.01
N PHE A 13 -9.35 -2.20 6.99
CA PHE A 13 -8.62 -1.00 7.38
C PHE A 13 -7.61 -0.57 6.30
N LEU A 14 -7.01 -1.51 5.57
CA LEU A 14 -6.19 -1.17 4.39
C LEU A 14 -6.98 -0.39 3.33
N ILE A 15 -8.25 -0.71 3.11
CA ILE A 15 -9.08 0.06 2.16
C ILE A 15 -9.40 1.47 2.68
N HIS A 16 -9.53 1.66 3.98
CA HIS A 16 -9.62 3.01 4.55
C HIS A 16 -8.34 3.81 4.32
N VAL A 17 -7.16 3.18 4.48
CA VAL A 17 -5.88 3.83 4.17
C VAL A 17 -5.77 4.14 2.68
N ALA A 18 -6.19 3.21 1.82
CA ALA A 18 -6.20 3.37 0.36
C ALA A 18 -7.03 4.59 -0.06
N ALA A 19 -8.21 4.75 0.54
CA ALA A 19 -9.07 5.88 0.28
C ALA A 19 -8.45 7.23 0.66
N LEU A 20 -7.60 7.29 1.69
CA LEU A 20 -6.89 8.51 2.09
C LEU A 20 -5.64 8.75 1.23
N GLU A 21 -4.79 7.74 1.08
CA GLU A 21 -3.50 7.84 0.37
C GLU A 21 -3.63 8.10 -1.14
N MET A 22 -4.79 7.78 -1.72
CA MET A 22 -5.09 8.02 -3.13
C MET A 22 -6.08 9.16 -3.35
N HIS A 23 -6.49 9.86 -2.27
CA HIS A 23 -7.41 10.98 -2.40
C HIS A 23 -6.70 12.22 -2.97
N PRO A 24 -7.25 12.88 -4.01
CA PRO A 24 -6.56 14.00 -4.67
C PRO A 24 -6.40 15.25 -3.79
N LEU A 25 -7.23 15.38 -2.75
CA LEU A 25 -7.14 16.49 -1.78
C LEU A 25 -6.31 16.13 -0.54
N ASP A 26 -5.90 14.88 -0.37
CA ASP A 26 -5.08 14.50 0.77
C ASP A 26 -3.61 14.86 0.46
N THR A 27 -2.99 15.58 1.39
CA THR A 27 -1.62 16.09 1.25
C THR A 27 -0.63 15.35 2.16
N GLU A 28 -1.12 14.47 3.02
CA GLU A 28 -0.31 13.76 4.00
C GLU A 28 0.22 12.46 3.38
N ASN A 29 1.42 12.05 3.78
CA ASN A 29 2.01 10.79 3.33
C ASN A 29 2.11 9.82 4.50
N ARG A 30 1.36 8.71 4.44
CA ARG A 30 1.34 7.68 5.50
C ARG A 30 2.04 6.40 5.09
N ILE A 31 2.82 6.40 4.00
CA ILE A 31 3.46 5.19 3.46
C ILE A 31 4.44 4.55 4.43
N GLU A 32 5.16 5.35 5.22
CA GLU A 32 6.02 4.83 6.29
C GLU A 32 5.22 4.14 7.40
N GLU A 33 4.13 4.76 7.85
CA GLU A 33 3.24 4.17 8.85
C GLU A 33 2.58 2.89 8.33
N LEU A 34 2.15 2.90 7.07
CA LEU A 34 1.55 1.76 6.40
C LEU A 34 2.48 0.53 6.41
N ARG A 35 3.78 0.76 6.16
CA ARG A 35 4.82 -0.26 6.22
C ARG A 35 5.08 -0.75 7.65
N ASN A 36 5.31 0.18 8.58
CA ASN A 36 5.92 -0.15 9.87
C ASN A 36 4.90 -0.50 10.96
N LYS A 37 3.71 0.13 10.95
CA LYS A 37 2.71 -0.03 12.01
C LYS A 37 1.47 -0.76 11.55
N GLN A 38 1.06 -0.58 10.30
CA GLN A 38 -0.19 -1.15 9.78
C GLN A 38 0.00 -2.52 9.12
N GLY A 39 1.24 -2.90 8.81
CA GLY A 39 1.57 -4.27 8.43
C GLY A 39 1.13 -4.65 7.02
N ILE A 40 1.10 -3.71 6.08
CA ILE A 40 0.83 -4.00 4.65
C ILE A 40 1.69 -5.14 4.10
N GLY A 41 2.91 -5.31 4.61
CA GLY A 41 3.85 -6.36 4.23
C GLY A 41 3.36 -7.78 4.55
N TYR A 42 2.42 -7.95 5.49
CA TYR A 42 1.83 -9.25 5.81
C TYR A 42 0.75 -9.69 4.81
N CYS A 43 0.28 -8.79 3.94
CA CYS A 43 -0.68 -9.17 2.90
C CYS A 43 0.05 -9.84 1.71
N ASN A 44 -0.30 -11.10 1.44
CA ASN A 44 0.26 -11.91 0.35
C ASN A 44 -0.53 -11.82 -0.97
N ILE A 45 -1.53 -10.92 -1.08
CA ILE A 45 -2.31 -10.69 -2.32
C ILE A 45 -2.96 -11.99 -2.87
N THR A 46 -3.37 -12.89 -1.99
CA THR A 46 -4.04 -14.15 -2.39
C THR A 46 -5.52 -13.97 -2.73
N LYS A 47 -6.01 -12.73 -2.73
CA LYS A 47 -7.44 -12.36 -2.92
C LYS A 47 -8.40 -13.02 -1.94
N CYS A 48 -7.92 -13.46 -0.77
CA CYS A 48 -8.74 -14.09 0.26
C CYS A 48 -9.84 -13.16 0.79
N CYS A 49 -9.57 -11.85 0.87
CA CYS A 49 -10.51 -10.84 1.30
C CYS A 49 -11.55 -10.51 0.21
N THR A 50 -11.16 -10.48 -1.06
CA THR A 50 -12.09 -10.29 -2.19
C THR A 50 -13.07 -11.46 -2.29
N LYS A 51 -12.59 -12.70 -2.20
CA LYS A 51 -13.41 -13.92 -2.36
C LYS A 51 -14.57 -14.02 -1.36
N VAL A 52 -14.38 -13.49 -0.16
CA VAL A 52 -15.37 -13.57 0.94
C VAL A 52 -16.16 -12.27 1.11
N CYS A 53 -15.91 -11.25 0.30
CA CYS A 53 -16.57 -9.96 0.45
C CYS A 53 -18.03 -10.06 -0.02
N PRO A 54 -19.03 -9.74 0.83
CA PRO A 54 -20.44 -9.84 0.46
C PRO A 54 -20.82 -8.88 -0.67
N GLU A 55 -20.15 -7.73 -0.77
CA GLU A 55 -20.40 -6.72 -1.80
C GLU A 55 -19.68 -7.03 -3.13
N SER A 56 -18.93 -8.14 -3.21
CA SER A 56 -18.21 -8.57 -4.42
C SER A 56 -17.31 -7.48 -5.04
N ILE A 57 -16.75 -6.60 -4.21
CA ILE A 57 -15.84 -5.54 -4.62
C ILE A 57 -14.39 -6.05 -4.75
N GLU A 58 -13.68 -5.56 -5.76
CA GLU A 58 -12.30 -5.95 -6.08
C GLU A 58 -11.27 -5.18 -5.21
N ILE A 59 -11.41 -5.27 -3.89
CA ILE A 59 -10.58 -4.52 -2.92
C ILE A 59 -9.09 -4.83 -3.03
N THR A 60 -8.74 -6.06 -3.40
CA THR A 60 -7.33 -6.43 -3.58
C THR A 60 -6.73 -5.67 -4.75
N ASP A 61 -7.40 -5.70 -5.90
CA ASP A 61 -6.87 -5.16 -7.15
C ASP A 61 -6.93 -3.63 -7.20
N ASN A 62 -8.04 -3.03 -6.76
CA ASN A 62 -8.25 -1.59 -6.85
C ASN A 62 -7.79 -0.80 -5.61
N GLY A 63 -7.33 -1.48 -4.55
CA GLY A 63 -6.95 -0.84 -3.29
C GLY A 63 -5.63 -1.34 -2.72
N ILE A 64 -5.56 -2.63 -2.38
CA ILE A 64 -4.40 -3.20 -1.68
C ILE A 64 -3.15 -3.23 -2.58
N ILE A 65 -3.28 -3.62 -3.85
CA ILE A 65 -2.15 -3.63 -4.80
C ILE A 65 -1.57 -2.21 -4.98
N PRO A 66 -2.36 -1.18 -5.33
CA PRO A 66 -1.86 0.20 -5.45
C PRO A 66 -1.15 0.70 -4.19
N LEU A 67 -1.70 0.41 -3.01
CA LEU A 67 -1.05 0.76 -1.74
C LEU A 67 0.31 0.07 -1.58
N LYS A 68 0.38 -1.21 -1.95
CA LYS A 68 1.62 -1.98 -1.84
C LYS A 68 2.66 -1.51 -2.86
N GLU A 69 2.25 -1.17 -4.07
CA GLU A 69 3.12 -0.57 -5.09
C GLU A 69 3.75 0.73 -4.58
N ARG A 70 2.97 1.65 -4.00
CA ARG A 70 3.50 2.87 -3.37
C ARG A 70 4.55 2.59 -2.29
N VAL A 71 4.32 1.59 -1.44
CA VAL A 71 5.30 1.17 -0.40
C VAL A 71 6.56 0.58 -1.03
N VAL A 72 6.42 -0.16 -2.13
CA VAL A 72 7.55 -0.74 -2.87
C VAL A 72 8.37 0.37 -3.53
N ASP A 73 7.73 1.32 -4.20
CA ASP A 73 8.40 2.44 -4.86
C ASP A 73 9.22 3.29 -3.89
N ASP A 74 8.68 3.55 -2.69
CA ASP A 74 9.32 4.43 -1.69
C ASP A 74 10.39 3.72 -0.85
N PHE A 75 10.34 2.39 -0.68
CA PHE A 75 11.25 1.68 0.23
C PHE A 75 12.05 0.52 -0.37
N TYR A 76 11.67 0.01 -1.53
CA TYR A 76 12.21 -1.24 -2.08
C TYR A 76 12.65 -1.15 -3.55
N ASP A 77 12.46 -0.03 -4.25
CA ASP A 77 12.90 0.17 -5.64
C ASP A 77 14.22 0.99 -5.75
N PRO A 78 15.40 0.34 -5.59
CA PRO A 78 16.68 1.04 -5.71
C PRO A 78 16.94 1.55 -7.14
N PHE A 79 16.40 0.89 -8.17
CA PHE A 79 16.61 1.29 -9.56
C PHE A 79 15.81 2.55 -9.89
N GLY A 80 14.57 2.64 -9.42
CA GLY A 80 13.75 3.84 -9.53
C GLY A 80 14.40 5.05 -8.86
N TRP A 81 15.04 4.87 -7.70
CA TRP A 81 15.76 5.96 -7.03
C TRP A 81 16.98 6.43 -7.81
N ILE A 82 17.80 5.49 -8.31
CA ILE A 82 18.96 5.82 -9.15
C ILE A 82 18.51 6.57 -10.40
N TRP A 83 17.43 6.12 -11.05
CA TRP A 83 16.88 6.77 -12.23
C TRP A 83 16.38 8.19 -11.94
N ARG A 84 15.61 8.39 -10.85
CA ARG A 84 15.13 9.71 -10.40
C ARG A 84 16.29 10.65 -10.09
N TRP A 85 17.36 10.14 -9.47
CA TRP A 85 18.56 10.90 -9.17
C TRP A 85 19.31 11.34 -10.44
N LEU A 86 19.50 10.42 -11.41
CA LEU A 86 20.13 10.74 -12.69
C LEU A 86 19.34 11.80 -13.47
N LYS A 87 18.01 11.67 -13.54
CA LYS A 87 17.15 12.65 -14.22
C LYS A 87 17.28 14.05 -13.61
N LYS A 88 17.29 14.14 -12.28
CA LYS A 88 17.47 15.42 -11.56
C LYS A 88 18.82 16.10 -11.83
N LYS A 89 19.85 15.35 -12.23
CA LYS A 89 21.15 15.89 -12.63
C LYS A 89 21.18 16.40 -14.07
N SER A 90 20.37 15.83 -14.96
CA SER A 90 20.29 16.24 -16.37
C SER A 90 19.49 17.53 -16.58
N ASP A 91 18.50 17.80 -15.72
CA ASP A 91 17.67 19.00 -15.76
C ASP A 91 18.32 20.22 -15.06
N ARG A 92 19.59 20.10 -14.63
CA ARG A 92 20.31 21.11 -13.83
C ARG A 92 21.59 21.53 -14.54
#